data_AF-A0A1Y3MWV1-F1
#
_entry.id   AF-A0A1Y3MWV1-F1
#
_cell.length_a   1.000
_cell.length_b   1.000
_cell.length_c   1.000
_cell.angle_alpha   90.00
_cell.angle_beta   90.00
_cell.angle_gamma   90.00
#
_symmetry.space_group_name_H-M   'P 1'
#
loop_
_entity.id
_entity.type
_entity.pdbx_description
1 polymer ?
#
loop_
_entity_poly.entity_id
_entity_poly.type
_entity_poly.pdbx_seq_one_letter_code
_entity_poly.pdbx_strand_id
1 'polypeptide(L)'
;FLKLLLTYNQNRIIPETFRLDKSRIVTFYNEWQDITILSCLLLIFRQACCSKCTSENVLNLKQRLYVLLTSQSTSLKHINLEITNMAGQVRKKEYSTKEIELISGLIEKTLSPENKLYIMIQTRISTYIVYYLNNDSLPKELMYRHNMIEMESEISTLSQKIKNVVELNLQTYSEYYKTIFLEI
;
A
#
# COMPACT_ATOMS: atom_id res chain seq x y z
N PHE A 1 7.31 16.40 10.01
CA PHE A 1 7.43 14.95 10.33
C PHE A 1 8.17 14.17 9.25
N LEU A 2 7.68 14.06 8.00
CA LEU A 2 8.39 13.39 6.88
C LEU A 2 9.78 13.98 6.56
N LYS A 3 9.96 15.30 6.65
CA LYS A 3 11.29 15.93 6.54
C LYS A 3 12.25 15.54 7.69
N LEU A 4 11.74 15.43 8.92
CA LEU A 4 12.49 14.96 10.10
C LEU A 4 12.87 13.48 9.99
N LEU A 5 11.99 12.67 9.40
CA LEU A 5 12.25 11.27 9.05
C LEU A 5 13.42 11.12 8.06
N LEU A 6 13.49 12.00 7.05
CA LEU A 6 14.54 11.97 6.02
C LEU A 6 15.88 12.57 6.50
N THR A 7 15.90 13.36 7.58
CA THR A 7 17.12 13.98 8.15
C THR A 7 17.75 13.20 9.30
N TYR A 8 17.26 11.99 9.59
CA TYR A 8 17.72 11.10 10.67
C TYR A 8 19.24 10.85 10.69
N ASN A 9 19.93 10.97 9.55
CA ASN A 9 21.36 10.68 9.42
C ASN A 9 22.33 11.81 9.86
N GLN A 10 21.86 12.93 10.42
CA GLN A 10 22.70 14.14 10.64
C GLN A 10 23.05 14.48 12.09
N ASN A 11 23.12 13.52 13.03
CA ASN A 11 23.59 13.77 14.42
C ASN A 11 22.87 14.91 15.18
N ARG A 12 21.60 15.19 14.86
CA ARG A 12 20.82 16.18 15.63
C ARG A 12 20.18 15.55 16.86
N ILE A 13 19.99 16.35 17.91
CA ILE A 13 19.28 15.96 19.14
C ILE A 13 17.81 15.69 18.77
N ILE A 14 17.49 14.42 18.53
CA ILE A 14 16.14 13.96 18.27
C ILE A 14 15.53 13.53 19.61
N PRO A 15 14.29 13.96 19.95
CA PRO A 15 13.63 13.52 21.18
C PRO A 15 13.63 12.00 21.32
N GLU A 16 13.88 11.49 22.53
CA GLU A 16 13.95 10.05 22.81
C GLU A 16 12.71 9.30 22.32
N THR A 17 11.53 9.90 22.47
CA THR A 17 10.25 9.33 21.99
C THR A 17 10.19 9.15 20.48
N PHE A 18 10.85 10.02 19.71
CA PHE A 18 10.97 9.82 18.27
C PHE A 18 11.93 8.68 17.93
N ARG A 19 12.97 8.44 18.75
CA ARG A 19 13.81 7.23 18.63
C ARG A 19 13.02 5.98 18.96
N LEU A 20 12.14 6.03 19.95
CA LEU A 20 11.23 4.93 20.32
C LEU A 20 10.19 4.66 19.23
N ASP A 21 9.72 5.69 18.52
CA ASP A 21 8.77 5.57 17.41
C ASP A 21 9.41 5.03 16.12
N LYS A 22 10.75 4.90 16.04
CA LYS A 22 11.44 4.36 14.86
C LYS A 22 10.89 2.99 14.44
N SER A 23 10.64 2.10 15.39
CA SER A 23 10.07 0.77 15.11
C SER A 23 8.66 0.88 14.52
N ARG A 24 7.82 1.77 15.06
CA ARG A 24 6.46 2.04 14.55
C ARG A 24 6.49 2.62 13.14
N ILE A 25 7.42 3.52 12.85
CA ILE A 25 7.61 4.10 11.51
C ILE A 25 7.98 3.01 10.50
N VAL A 26 8.89 2.09 10.86
CA VAL A 26 9.23 0.95 10.01
C VAL A 26 8.01 0.06 9.79
N THR A 27 7.21 -0.19 10.83
CA THR A 27 5.94 -0.93 10.68
C THR A 27 4.98 -0.22 9.72
N PHE A 28 4.82 1.10 9.82
CA PHE A 28 3.98 1.86 8.88
C PHE A 28 4.49 1.80 7.44
N TYR A 29 5.80 1.85 7.26
CA TYR A 29 6.42 1.71 5.95
C TYR A 29 6.16 0.32 5.35
N ASN A 30 6.30 -0.73 6.15
CA ASN A 30 6.01 -2.10 5.71
C ASN A 30 4.52 -2.27 5.38
N GLU A 31 3.61 -1.81 6.24
CA GLU A 31 2.16 -1.85 5.97
C GLU A 31 1.81 -1.08 4.68
N TRP A 32 2.44 0.09 4.47
CA TRP A 32 2.28 0.87 3.23
C TRP A 32 2.79 0.13 1.99
N GLN A 33 3.92 -0.56 2.11
CA GLN A 33 4.48 -1.39 1.04
C GLN A 33 3.55 -2.58 0.72
N ASP A 34 3.00 -3.24 1.75
CA ASP A 34 2.07 -4.36 1.59
C ASP A 34 0.78 -3.94 0.88
N ILE A 35 0.21 -2.79 1.27
CA ILE A 35 -0.96 -2.20 0.60
C ILE A 35 -0.64 -1.89 -0.87
N THR A 36 0.58 -1.40 -1.15
CA THR A 36 1.04 -1.11 -2.52
C THR A 36 1.15 -2.38 -3.36
N ILE A 37 1.78 -3.43 -2.84
CA ILE A 37 1.91 -4.73 -3.49
C ILE A 37 0.53 -5.32 -3.78
N LEU A 38 -0.34 -5.34 -2.77
CA LEU A 38 -1.70 -5.86 -2.92
C LEU A 38 -2.47 -5.08 -4.00
N SER A 39 -2.38 -3.75 -3.99
CA SER A 39 -3.00 -2.89 -5.00
C SER A 39 -2.50 -3.18 -6.42
N CYS A 40 -1.20 -3.42 -6.58
CA CYS A 40 -0.61 -3.82 -7.87
C CYS A 40 -1.19 -5.16 -8.35
N LEU A 41 -1.27 -6.16 -7.47
CA LEU A 41 -1.80 -7.47 -7.79
C LEU A 41 -3.27 -7.43 -8.18
N LEU A 42 -4.10 -6.65 -7.46
CA LEU A 42 -5.50 -6.47 -7.80
C LEU A 42 -5.69 -5.78 -9.16
N LEU A 43 -4.83 -4.81 -9.49
CA LEU A 43 -4.84 -4.16 -10.79
C LEU A 43 -4.49 -5.14 -11.92
N ILE A 44 -3.47 -5.99 -11.72
CA ILE A 44 -3.12 -7.05 -12.68
C ILE A 44 -4.30 -8.04 -12.84
N PHE A 45 -4.94 -8.43 -11.75
CA PHE A 45 -6.11 -9.30 -11.81
C PHE A 45 -7.26 -8.70 -12.62
N ARG A 46 -7.54 -7.40 -12.45
CA ARG A 46 -8.54 -6.71 -13.27
C ARG A 46 -8.19 -6.76 -14.75
N GLN A 47 -6.91 -6.55 -15.10
CA GLN A 47 -6.44 -6.68 -16.49
C GLN A 47 -6.60 -8.11 -17.00
N ALA A 48 -6.29 -9.10 -16.18
CA ALA A 48 -6.44 -10.51 -16.49
C ALA A 48 -7.92 -10.87 -16.77
N CYS A 49 -8.85 -10.42 -15.92
CA CYS A 49 -10.29 -10.71 -16.04
C CYS A 49 -11.01 -10.00 -17.21
N CYS A 50 -10.36 -9.02 -17.85
CA CYS A 50 -10.97 -8.14 -18.85
C CYS A 50 -12.29 -7.49 -18.33
N SER A 51 -13.26 -7.22 -19.21
CA SER A 51 -14.51 -6.51 -18.90
C SER A 51 -15.49 -7.26 -17.98
N LYS A 52 -15.21 -8.51 -17.61
CA LYS A 52 -16.11 -9.35 -16.79
C LYS A 52 -15.82 -9.23 -15.28
N CYS A 53 -14.89 -8.38 -14.88
CA CYS A 53 -14.49 -8.23 -13.48
C CYS A 53 -15.51 -7.41 -12.69
N THR A 54 -16.14 -8.02 -11.68
CA THR A 54 -16.98 -7.32 -10.69
C THR A 54 -16.16 -6.95 -9.45
N SER A 55 -16.64 -6.00 -8.64
CA SER A 55 -15.98 -5.65 -7.37
C SER A 55 -15.96 -6.81 -6.37
N GLU A 56 -16.98 -7.68 -6.38
CA GLU A 56 -17.01 -8.89 -5.55
C GLU A 56 -15.86 -9.84 -5.86
N ASN A 57 -15.56 -10.06 -7.15
CA ASN A 57 -14.42 -10.89 -7.56
C ASN A 57 -13.09 -10.33 -7.05
N VAL A 58 -12.95 -9.00 -7.07
CA VAL A 58 -11.73 -8.31 -6.59
C VAL A 58 -11.60 -8.44 -5.07
N LEU A 59 -12.70 -8.29 -4.32
CA LEU A 59 -12.70 -8.48 -2.87
C LEU A 59 -12.38 -9.92 -2.48
N ASN A 60 -12.95 -10.89 -3.18
CA ASN A 60 -12.66 -12.31 -2.97
C ASN A 60 -11.18 -12.62 -3.22
N LEU A 61 -10.60 -12.09 -4.30
CA LEU A 61 -9.17 -12.24 -4.55
C LEU A 61 -8.34 -11.54 -3.47
N LYS A 62 -8.70 -10.31 -3.07
CA LYS A 62 -7.97 -9.54 -2.05
C LYS A 62 -7.80 -10.35 -0.77
N GLN A 63 -8.87 -10.97 -0.29
CA GLN A 63 -8.83 -11.80 0.93
C GLN A 63 -7.86 -12.99 0.77
N ARG A 64 -7.90 -13.68 -0.37
CA ARG A 64 -7.00 -14.82 -0.62
C ARG A 64 -5.54 -14.39 -0.76
N LEU A 65 -5.29 -13.30 -1.49
CA LEU A 65 -3.94 -12.73 -1.63
C LEU A 65 -3.39 -12.26 -0.29
N TYR A 66 -4.22 -11.69 0.58
CA TYR A 66 -3.79 -11.28 1.92
C TYR A 66 -3.29 -12.48 2.76
N VAL A 67 -4.02 -13.59 2.72
CA VAL A 67 -3.62 -14.84 3.39
C VAL A 67 -2.31 -15.40 2.80
N LEU A 68 -2.18 -15.37 1.47
CA LEU A 68 -0.97 -15.81 0.78
C LEU A 68 0.23 -14.93 1.13
N LEU A 69 0.11 -13.61 1.09
CA LEU A 69 1.20 -12.68 1.40
C LEU A 69 1.65 -12.76 2.87
N THR A 70 0.76 -13.16 3.78
CA THR A 70 1.09 -13.32 5.21
C THR A 70 1.79 -14.67 5.49
N SER A 71 1.70 -15.64 4.57
CA SER A 71 2.23 -16.99 4.77
C SER A 71 3.72 -17.08 4.42
N GLN A 72 4.54 -17.60 5.34
CA GLN A 72 6.01 -17.66 5.21
C GLN A 72 6.53 -18.55 4.06
N SER A 73 5.69 -19.44 3.52
CA SER A 73 6.05 -20.36 2.42
C SER A 73 5.57 -19.89 1.05
N THR A 74 4.94 -18.72 0.95
CA THR A 74 4.35 -18.25 -0.30
C THR A 74 5.43 -17.78 -1.26
N SER A 75 5.45 -18.40 -2.43
CA SER A 75 6.25 -17.94 -3.57
C SER A 75 5.38 -17.20 -4.59
N LEU A 76 6.02 -16.39 -5.44
CA LEU A 76 5.37 -15.66 -6.52
C LEU A 76 4.59 -16.59 -7.48
N LYS A 77 5.00 -17.86 -7.58
CA LYS A 77 4.28 -18.90 -8.33
C LYS A 77 2.89 -19.17 -7.77
N HIS A 78 2.73 -19.20 -6.45
CA HIS A 78 1.43 -19.42 -5.81
C HIS A 78 0.50 -18.23 -6.03
N ILE A 79 1.03 -17.00 -5.97
CA ILE A 79 0.29 -15.78 -6.29
C ILE A 79 -0.18 -15.80 -7.75
N ASN A 80 0.70 -16.15 -8.68
CA ASN A 80 0.36 -16.24 -10.09
C ASN A 80 -0.71 -17.31 -10.36
N LEU A 81 -0.59 -18.47 -9.71
CA LEU A 81 -1.59 -19.54 -9.81
C LEU A 81 -2.97 -19.07 -9.33
N GLU A 82 -3.04 -18.38 -8.18
CA GLU A 82 -4.31 -17.91 -7.64
C GLU A 82 -4.97 -16.86 -8.54
N ILE A 83 -4.19 -15.90 -9.04
CA ILE A 83 -4.65 -14.86 -9.97
C ILE A 83 -5.17 -15.48 -11.27
N THR A 84 -4.41 -16.39 -11.88
CA THR A 84 -4.77 -17.01 -13.16
C THR A 84 -5.96 -17.95 -13.02
N ASN A 85 -6.04 -18.74 -11.95
CA ASN A 85 -7.19 -19.61 -11.68
C ASN A 85 -8.47 -18.80 -11.49
N MET A 86 -8.45 -17.80 -10.61
CA MET A 86 -9.63 -16.98 -10.37
C MET A 86 -10.02 -16.17 -11.61
N ALA A 87 -9.06 -15.60 -12.34
CA ALA A 87 -9.36 -14.87 -13.57
C ALA A 87 -9.91 -15.79 -14.67
N GLY A 88 -9.42 -17.04 -14.76
CA GLY A 88 -9.95 -18.05 -15.67
C GLY A 88 -11.42 -18.40 -15.39
N GLN A 89 -11.77 -18.54 -14.10
CA GLN A 89 -13.14 -18.76 -13.65
C GLN A 89 -14.05 -17.58 -14.00
N VAL A 90 -13.61 -16.35 -13.69
CA VAL A 90 -14.38 -15.11 -13.97
C VAL A 90 -14.63 -14.96 -15.48
N ARG A 91 -13.62 -15.22 -16.31
CA ARG A 91 -13.76 -15.10 -17.76
C ARG A 91 -14.53 -16.27 -18.39
N LYS A 92 -14.69 -17.39 -17.67
CA LYS A 92 -15.20 -18.69 -18.14
C LYS A 92 -14.33 -19.30 -19.25
N LYS A 93 -13.02 -19.06 -19.19
CA LYS A 93 -12.03 -19.58 -20.14
C LYS A 93 -10.68 -19.69 -19.42
N GLU A 94 -10.14 -20.90 -19.42
CA GLU A 94 -8.84 -21.19 -18.85
C GLU A 94 -7.72 -20.45 -19.58
N TYR A 95 -6.67 -20.11 -18.84
CA TYR A 95 -5.46 -19.55 -19.42
C TYR A 95 -4.64 -20.64 -20.09
N SER A 96 -4.18 -20.38 -21.31
CA SER A 96 -3.12 -21.17 -21.93
C SER A 96 -1.80 -20.94 -21.20
N THR A 97 -0.86 -21.88 -21.34
CA THR A 97 0.49 -21.80 -20.74
C THR A 97 1.19 -20.49 -21.09
N LYS A 98 1.12 -20.06 -22.36
CA LYS A 98 1.69 -18.79 -22.81
C LYS A 98 1.08 -17.58 -22.11
N GLU A 99 -0.23 -17.57 -21.89
CA GLU A 99 -0.86 -16.46 -21.18
C GLU A 99 -0.51 -16.46 -19.67
N ILE A 100 -0.35 -17.64 -19.06
CA ILE A 100 0.11 -17.75 -17.66
C ILE A 100 1.53 -17.19 -17.51
N GLU A 101 2.43 -17.49 -18.46
CA GLU A 101 3.79 -16.93 -18.50
C GLU A 101 3.77 -15.40 -18.65
N LEU A 102 2.89 -14.88 -19.51
CA LEU A 102 2.72 -13.43 -19.67
C LEU A 102 2.24 -12.75 -18.38
N ILE A 103 1.28 -13.34 -17.67
CA ILE A 103 0.81 -12.81 -16.38
C ILE A 103 1.91 -12.89 -15.33
N SER A 104 2.68 -13.99 -15.28
CA SER A 104 3.84 -14.12 -14.38
C SER A 104 4.84 -12.99 -14.61
N GLY A 105 5.22 -12.76 -15.87
CA GLY A 105 6.15 -11.69 -16.22
C GLY A 105 5.60 -10.30 -15.92
N LEU A 106 4.27 -10.10 -16.04
CA LEU A 106 3.63 -8.84 -15.66
C LEU A 106 3.68 -8.61 -14.15
N ILE A 107 3.43 -9.65 -13.34
CA ILE A 107 3.54 -9.59 -11.87
C ILE A 107 4.96 -9.24 -11.46
N GLU A 108 5.96 -9.98 -11.93
CA GLU A 108 7.37 -9.75 -11.60
C GLU A 108 7.82 -8.33 -11.97
N LYS A 109 7.49 -7.89 -13.19
CA LYS A 109 7.84 -6.54 -13.64
C LYS A 109 7.13 -5.46 -12.84
N THR A 110 5.84 -5.64 -12.53
CA THR A 110 5.04 -4.63 -11.82
C THR A 110 5.44 -4.51 -10.37
N LEU A 111 5.85 -5.61 -9.72
CA LEU A 111 6.32 -5.58 -8.34
C LEU A 111 7.77 -5.09 -8.17
N SER A 112 8.50 -4.87 -9.28
CA SER A 112 9.81 -4.22 -9.22
C SER A 112 9.67 -2.77 -8.72
N PRO A 113 10.47 -2.34 -7.73
CA PRO A 113 10.40 -0.98 -7.18
C PRO A 113 10.64 0.13 -8.21
N GLU A 114 11.38 -0.17 -9.28
CA GLU A 114 11.69 0.77 -10.37
C GLU A 114 10.55 0.90 -11.38
N ASN A 115 9.52 0.06 -11.26
CA ASN A 115 8.40 0.07 -12.17
C ASN A 115 7.56 1.36 -12.00
N LYS A 116 7.32 2.06 -13.10
CA LYS A 116 6.51 3.30 -13.11
C LYS A 116 5.10 3.09 -12.55
N LEU A 117 4.48 1.95 -12.81
CA LEU A 117 3.15 1.59 -12.29
C LEU A 117 3.19 1.39 -10.78
N TYR A 118 4.23 0.71 -10.27
CA TYR A 118 4.45 0.55 -8.82
C TYR A 118 4.57 1.91 -8.14
N ILE A 119 5.49 2.76 -8.62
CA ILE A 119 5.73 4.11 -8.09
C ILE A 119 4.45 4.96 -8.15
N MET A 120 3.69 4.87 -9.24
CA MET A 120 2.43 5.59 -9.38
C MET A 120 1.40 5.15 -8.34
N ILE A 121 1.21 3.84 -8.14
CA ILE A 121 0.27 3.29 -7.15
C ILE A 121 0.69 3.69 -5.75
N GLN A 122 1.98 3.53 -5.45
CA GLN A 122 2.60 3.92 -4.19
C GLN A 122 2.35 5.41 -3.88
N THR A 123 2.56 6.29 -4.85
CA THR A 123 2.33 7.75 -4.74
C THR A 123 0.85 8.08 -4.51
N ARG A 124 -0.07 7.37 -5.18
CA ARG A 124 -1.52 7.54 -4.98
C ARG A 124 -1.92 7.19 -3.55
N ILE A 125 -1.44 6.05 -3.04
CA ILE A 125 -1.71 5.62 -1.66
C ILE A 125 -1.19 6.67 -0.67
N SER A 126 0.05 7.15 -0.85
CA SER A 126 0.60 8.23 -0.01
C SER A 126 -0.24 9.50 -0.06
N THR A 127 -0.74 9.88 -1.24
CA THR A 127 -1.63 11.04 -1.40
C THR A 127 -2.92 10.85 -0.61
N TYR A 128 -3.51 9.65 -0.61
CA TYR A 128 -4.73 9.37 0.16
C TYR A 128 -4.49 9.44 1.66
N ILE A 129 -3.37 8.89 2.14
CA ILE A 129 -2.99 8.95 3.55
C ILE A 129 -2.82 10.43 3.96
N VAL A 130 -2.07 11.21 3.19
CA VAL A 130 -1.88 12.65 3.47
C VAL A 130 -3.21 13.40 3.46
N TYR A 131 -4.10 13.10 2.52
CA TYR A 131 -5.44 13.66 2.48
C TYR A 131 -6.23 13.32 3.76
N TYR A 132 -6.19 12.07 4.21
CA TYR A 132 -6.84 11.62 5.44
C TYR A 132 -6.32 12.34 6.68
N LEU A 133 -4.99 12.47 6.80
CA LEU A 133 -4.36 13.17 7.93
C LEU A 133 -4.86 14.61 8.09
N ASN A 134 -5.20 15.28 6.99
CA ASN A 134 -5.67 16.66 6.98
C ASN A 134 -7.20 16.81 7.08
N ASN A 135 -7.99 15.80 6.70
CA ASN A 135 -9.44 15.93 6.50
C ASN A 135 -10.28 14.87 7.25
N ASP A 136 -9.66 13.94 7.99
CA ASP A 136 -10.33 12.85 8.70
C ASP A 136 -11.20 11.92 7.83
N SER A 137 -10.96 11.97 6.53
CA SER A 137 -11.76 11.26 5.54
C SER A 137 -10.92 10.91 4.32
N LEU A 138 -11.21 9.79 3.67
CA LEU A 138 -10.54 9.40 2.44
C LEU A 138 -11.20 10.07 1.21
N PRO A 139 -10.43 10.41 0.17
CA PRO A 139 -10.97 11.05 -1.04
C PRO A 139 -11.67 10.02 -1.94
N LYS A 140 -12.88 9.60 -1.57
CA LYS A 140 -13.61 8.46 -2.18
C LYS A 140 -13.76 8.57 -3.71
N GLU A 141 -14.08 9.76 -4.22
CA GLU A 141 -14.22 9.99 -5.67
C GLU A 141 -12.91 9.77 -6.43
N LEU A 142 -11.77 10.17 -5.82
CA LEU A 142 -10.45 9.98 -6.41
C LEU A 142 -10.05 8.50 -6.36
N MET A 143 -10.35 7.82 -5.26
CA MET A 143 -10.12 6.38 -5.12
C MET A 143 -10.94 5.57 -6.14
N TYR A 144 -12.21 5.94 -6.36
CA TYR A 144 -13.06 5.33 -7.38
C TYR A 144 -12.46 5.50 -8.78
N ARG A 145 -12.07 6.73 -9.16
CA ARG A 145 -11.42 7.01 -10.47
C ARG A 145 -10.13 6.22 -10.68
N HIS A 146 -9.40 5.93 -9.61
CA HIS A 146 -8.17 5.15 -9.66
C HIS A 146 -8.36 3.64 -9.46
N ASN A 147 -9.60 3.14 -9.36
CA ASN A 147 -9.94 1.74 -9.08
C ASN A 147 -9.34 1.20 -7.76
N MET A 148 -9.33 2.03 -6.72
CA MET A 148 -8.73 1.74 -5.41
C MET A 148 -9.78 1.62 -4.29
N ILE A 149 -11.07 1.55 -4.62
CA ILE A 149 -12.15 1.55 -3.62
C ILE A 149 -12.10 0.30 -2.72
N GLU A 150 -11.70 -0.85 -3.28
CA GLU A 150 -11.58 -2.10 -2.51
C GLU A 150 -10.42 -2.07 -1.49
N MET A 151 -9.54 -1.07 -1.54
CA MET A 151 -8.44 -0.85 -0.59
C MET A 151 -8.78 0.18 0.50
N GLU A 152 -10.01 0.71 0.53
CA GLU A 152 -10.44 1.75 1.47
C GLU A 152 -10.20 1.36 2.93
N SER A 153 -10.54 0.13 3.32
CA SER A 153 -10.39 -0.38 4.69
C SER A 153 -8.93 -0.35 5.17
N GLU A 154 -8.01 -0.86 4.35
CA GLU A 154 -6.60 -0.99 4.66
C GLU A 154 -5.92 0.38 4.73
N ILE A 155 -6.23 1.24 3.77
CA ILE A 155 -5.69 2.61 3.70
C ILE A 155 -6.21 3.43 4.89
N SER A 156 -7.50 3.32 5.22
CA SER A 156 -8.10 4.01 6.36
C SER A 156 -7.45 3.57 7.68
N THR A 157 -7.28 2.26 7.86
CA THR A 157 -6.65 1.68 9.06
C THR A 157 -5.22 2.19 9.24
N LEU A 158 -4.41 2.14 8.19
CA LEU A 158 -3.04 2.66 8.24
C LEU A 158 -3.03 4.18 8.49
N SER A 159 -3.91 4.93 7.84
CA SER A 159 -4.00 6.38 8.01
C SER A 159 -4.35 6.77 9.44
N GLN A 160 -5.30 6.06 10.08
CA GLN A 160 -5.66 6.27 11.47
C GLN A 160 -4.49 5.95 12.42
N LYS A 161 -3.78 4.84 12.20
CA LYS A 161 -2.59 4.49 13.01
C LYS A 161 -1.52 5.58 12.93
N ILE A 162 -1.24 6.08 11.72
CA ILE A 162 -0.28 7.16 11.50
C ILE A 162 -0.77 8.44 12.20
N LYS A 163 -2.06 8.79 12.04
CA LYS A 163 -2.66 9.97 12.64
C LYS A 163 -2.49 9.97 14.16
N ASN A 164 -2.85 8.88 14.82
CA ASN A 164 -2.73 8.75 16.28
C ASN A 164 -1.30 9.00 16.77
N VAL A 165 -0.29 8.49 16.06
CA VAL A 165 1.12 8.70 16.42
C VAL A 165 1.55 10.15 16.17
N VAL A 166 1.10 10.75 15.07
CA VAL A 166 1.41 12.15 14.75
C VAL A 166 0.76 13.09 15.77
N GLU A 167 -0.50 12.89 16.12
CA GLU A 167 -1.24 13.69 17.10
C GLU A 167 -0.62 13.57 18.49
N LEU A 168 -0.31 12.36 18.94
CA LEU A 168 0.38 12.14 20.22
C LEU A 168 1.74 12.85 20.27
N ASN A 169 2.52 12.76 19.18
CA ASN A 169 3.79 13.46 19.07
C ASN A 169 3.63 14.99 19.10
N LEU A 170 2.61 15.53 18.41
CA LEU A 170 2.34 16.97 18.43
C LEU A 170 1.89 17.43 19.81
N GLN A 171 1.00 16.69 20.49
CA GLN A 171 0.57 17.03 21.85
C GLN A 171 1.74 17.04 22.84
N THR A 172 2.64 16.06 22.74
CA THR A 172 3.74 15.88 23.71
C THR A 172 4.94 16.79 23.42
N TYR A 173 5.27 17.03 22.16
CA TYR A 173 6.52 17.69 21.73
C TYR A 173 6.32 18.91 20.84
N SER A 174 5.10 19.44 20.68
CA SER A 174 4.85 20.62 19.83
C SER A 174 5.80 21.78 20.13
N GLU A 175 6.02 22.12 21.41
CA GLU A 175 6.94 23.19 21.81
C GLU A 175 8.40 22.88 21.45
N TYR A 176 8.86 21.63 21.66
CA TYR A 176 10.19 21.20 21.23
C TYR A 176 10.36 21.27 19.71
N TYR A 177 9.36 20.85 18.95
CA TYR A 177 9.37 20.97 17.49
C TYR A 177 9.39 22.44 17.05
N LYS A 178 8.61 23.33 17.69
CA LYS A 178 8.65 24.77 17.41
C LYS A 178 10.04 25.34 17.64
N THR A 179 10.72 25.00 18.75
CA THR A 179 12.09 25.44 19.01
C THR A 179 13.05 24.97 17.91
N ILE A 180 12.99 23.69 17.51
CA ILE A 180 13.81 23.14 16.42
C ILE A 180 13.54 23.83 15.08
N PHE A 181 12.28 24.14 14.77
CA PHE A 181 11.90 24.78 13.49
C PHE A 181 12.14 26.29 13.47
N LEU A 182 12.22 26.97 14.63
CA LEU A 182 12.59 28.38 14.75
C LEU A 182 14.11 28.59 14.71
N GLU A 183 14.90 27.56 14.99
CA GLU A 183 16.38 27.55 14.83
C GLU A 183 16.84 27.19 13.40
N ILE A 184 15.91 26.99 12.46
CA ILE A 184 16.17 26.77 11.02
C ILE A 184 15.79 28.04 10.25
#